data_AF-A0A1G2F1U0-F1
#
_entry.id   AF-A0A1G2F1U0-F1
#
_cell.length_a   1.000
_cell.length_b   1.000
_cell.length_c   1.000
_cell.angle_alpha   90.00
_cell.angle_beta   90.00
_cell.angle_gamma   90.00
#
_symmetry.space_group_name_H-M   'P 1'
#
loop_
_entity.id
_entity.type
_entity.pdbx_description
1 polymer ?
#
loop_
_entity_poly.entity_id
_entity_poly.type
_entity_poly.pdbx_seq_one_letter_code
_entity_poly.pdbx_strand_id
1 'polypeptide(L)'
;MKKARPLIIIIACLAILIVGNFIYKDYFTKPEIASGGTEHNVSGWGWSDYIGWISFNSTSGGGSYNYGINVDFGTGNFSGYAWSDNVGWITFAPVGPYPADPQRAAHLESDYKVTGWARAVACQPSGCSGGWDGWIKLGDSTGSWTGAAQDQVRIDANTNEFEGWAWGSEVIGWIAFNCLGPPDVCGD
;
A
#
# COMPACT_ATOMS: atom_id res chain seq x y z
N MET A 1 -8.89 21.83 -53.78
CA MET A 1 -9.07 21.22 -52.43
C MET A 1 -8.48 19.80 -52.40
N LYS A 2 -7.15 19.62 -52.32
CA LYS A 2 -6.51 18.28 -52.24
C LYS A 2 -5.35 18.19 -51.22
N LYS A 3 -4.92 19.31 -50.62
CA LYS A 3 -3.75 19.37 -49.72
C LYS A 3 -4.05 19.08 -48.23
N ALA A 4 -5.33 19.03 -47.82
CA ALA A 4 -5.70 18.83 -46.41
C ALA A 4 -5.60 17.36 -45.93
N ARG A 5 -5.73 16.38 -46.82
CA ARG A 5 -5.72 14.94 -46.49
C ARG A 5 -4.38 14.44 -45.91
N PRO A 6 -3.21 14.76 -46.49
CA PRO A 6 -1.93 14.36 -45.89
C PRO A 6 -1.64 15.08 -44.57
N LEU A 7 -2.09 16.34 -44.43
CA LEU A 7 -1.87 17.13 -43.23
C LEU A 7 -2.63 16.56 -42.01
N ILE A 8 -3.87 16.10 -42.20
CA ILE A 8 -4.68 15.49 -41.12
C ILE A 8 -4.05 14.18 -40.64
N ILE A 9 -3.51 13.36 -41.55
CA ILE A 9 -2.85 12.09 -41.19
C ILE A 9 -1.59 12.37 -40.37
N ILE A 10 -0.78 13.36 -40.77
CA ILE A 10 0.44 13.74 -40.05
C ILE A 10 0.10 14.22 -38.62
N ILE A 11 -0.95 15.05 -38.47
CA ILE A 11 -1.38 15.54 -37.16
C ILE A 11 -1.89 14.39 -36.28
N ALA A 12 -2.64 13.44 -36.83
CA ALA A 12 -3.11 12.27 -36.10
C ALA A 12 -1.95 11.37 -35.63
N CYS A 13 -0.95 11.12 -36.47
CA CYS A 13 0.24 10.36 -36.08
C CYS A 13 1.04 11.06 -34.99
N LEU A 14 1.21 12.39 -35.07
CA LEU A 14 1.87 13.17 -34.03
C LEU A 14 1.11 13.12 -32.71
N ALA A 15 -0.22 13.21 -32.74
CA ALA A 15 -1.04 13.09 -31.53
C ALA A 15 -0.89 11.72 -30.86
N ILE A 16 -0.88 10.62 -31.64
CA ILE A 16 -0.67 9.26 -31.13
C ILE A 16 0.72 9.12 -30.51
N LEU A 17 1.76 9.67 -31.15
CA LEU A 17 3.12 9.63 -30.61
C LEU A 17 3.25 10.43 -29.30
N ILE A 18 2.59 11.58 -29.20
CA ILE A 18 2.58 12.40 -27.99
C ILE A 18 1.86 11.67 -26.85
N VAL A 19 0.66 11.13 -27.11
CA VAL A 19 -0.10 10.36 -26.12
C VAL A 19 0.66 9.09 -25.70
N GLY A 20 1.23 8.37 -26.66
CA GLY A 20 2.05 7.19 -26.40
C GLY A 20 3.29 7.51 -25.54
N ASN A 21 3.94 8.65 -25.77
CA ASN A 21 5.09 9.09 -24.96
C ASN A 21 4.68 9.51 -23.54
N PHE A 22 3.50 10.12 -23.37
CA PHE A 22 2.95 10.44 -22.05
C PHE A 22 2.66 9.16 -21.27
N ILE A 23 1.93 8.22 -21.87
CA ILE A 23 1.62 6.92 -21.26
C ILE A 23 2.92 6.14 -20.98
N TYR A 24 3.88 6.13 -21.91
CA TYR A 24 5.17 5.47 -21.68
C TYR A 24 5.90 6.05 -20.47
N LYS A 25 5.88 7.37 -20.27
CA LYS A 25 6.54 7.97 -19.10
C LYS A 25 5.85 7.64 -17.79
N ASP A 26 4.51 7.66 -17.79
CA ASP A 26 3.70 7.39 -16.59
C ASP A 26 3.77 5.92 -16.14
N TYR A 27 3.93 4.99 -17.10
CA TYR A 27 3.93 3.55 -16.82
C TYR A 27 5.31 2.89 -16.83
N PHE A 28 6.25 3.35 -17.67
CA PHE A 28 7.55 2.67 -17.89
C PHE A 28 8.77 3.46 -17.41
N THR A 29 8.64 4.76 -17.07
CA THR A 29 9.76 5.53 -16.51
C THR A 29 9.51 6.01 -15.09
N LYS A 30 8.58 5.39 -14.36
CA LYS A 30 8.52 5.61 -12.92
C LYS A 30 9.91 5.31 -12.35
N PRO A 31 10.54 6.26 -11.64
CA PRO A 31 11.77 5.96 -10.96
C PRO A 31 11.45 4.86 -9.94
N GLU A 32 12.19 3.77 -10.00
CA GLU A 32 12.38 2.92 -8.83
C GLU A 32 13.02 3.85 -7.79
N ILE A 33 12.19 4.42 -6.91
CA ILE A 33 12.70 5.11 -5.74
C ILE A 33 13.34 4.00 -4.92
N ALA A 34 14.66 3.89 -5.06
CA ALA A 34 15.51 3.08 -4.23
C ALA A 34 15.42 3.66 -2.80
N SER A 35 14.36 3.28 -2.09
CA SER A 35 14.27 3.42 -0.65
C SER A 35 15.37 2.52 -0.08
N GLY A 36 16.23 3.10 0.77
CA GLY A 36 17.56 2.58 1.12
C GLY A 36 17.55 1.26 1.88
N GLY A 37 17.22 0.17 1.19
CA GLY A 37 17.33 -1.25 1.52
C GLY A 37 16.87 -1.99 0.27
N THR A 38 17.79 -2.55 -0.52
CA THR A 38 17.58 -3.07 -1.89
C THR A 38 16.60 -4.23 -2.04
N GLU A 39 15.81 -4.56 -1.01
CA GLU A 39 14.91 -5.70 -0.98
C GLU A 39 13.46 -5.31 -0.74
N HIS A 40 13.15 -4.12 -0.21
CA HIS A 40 11.79 -3.73 0.21
C HIS A 40 11.42 -2.36 -0.35
N ASN A 41 10.27 -2.25 -1.01
CA ASN A 41 9.90 -1.04 -1.76
C ASN A 41 8.73 -0.26 -1.13
N VAL A 42 8.38 -0.56 0.12
CA VAL A 42 7.48 0.25 0.95
C VAL A 42 8.23 0.77 2.15
N SER A 43 8.11 2.07 2.43
CA SER A 43 8.74 2.74 3.57
C SER A 43 7.75 3.51 4.43
N GLY A 44 8.25 3.98 5.58
CA GLY A 44 7.47 4.77 6.54
C GLY A 44 6.96 3.96 7.72
N TRP A 45 5.99 4.56 8.41
CA TRP A 45 5.48 4.09 9.69
C TRP A 45 3.96 4.15 9.76
N GLY A 46 3.39 3.29 10.61
CA GLY A 46 2.00 3.38 11.04
C GLY A 46 1.92 3.62 12.55
N TRP A 47 0.88 4.30 12.99
CA TRP A 47 0.56 4.49 14.41
C TRP A 47 -0.84 3.97 14.73
N SER A 48 -0.96 3.24 15.84
CA SER A 48 -2.24 2.93 16.47
C SER A 48 -2.16 3.26 17.95
N ASP A 49 -3.22 3.82 18.52
CA ASP A 49 -3.31 4.11 19.96
C ASP A 49 -3.27 2.84 20.83
N TYR A 50 -3.55 1.67 20.25
CA TYR A 50 -3.61 0.40 20.97
C TYR A 50 -2.30 -0.41 20.85
N ILE A 51 -1.63 -0.35 19.70
CA ILE A 51 -0.42 -1.15 19.44
C ILE A 51 0.83 -0.31 19.14
N GLY A 52 0.73 1.01 19.25
CA GLY A 52 1.82 1.94 19.06
C GLY A 52 2.36 1.95 17.63
N TRP A 53 3.67 2.18 17.52
CA TRP A 53 4.38 2.29 16.25
C TRP A 53 4.48 0.95 15.51
N ILE A 54 4.29 1.02 14.21
CA ILE A 54 4.45 -0.07 13.25
C ILE A 54 5.49 0.37 12.21
N SER A 55 6.59 -0.37 12.10
CA SER A 55 7.63 -0.15 11.11
C SER A 55 7.38 -1.01 9.87
N PHE A 56 7.41 -0.40 8.68
CA PHE A 56 7.18 -1.13 7.42
C PHE A 56 8.43 -1.75 6.81
N ASN A 57 9.62 -1.40 7.32
CA ASN A 57 10.86 -2.06 6.95
C ASN A 57 11.94 -1.85 8.02
N SER A 58 12.98 -2.69 8.00
CA SER A 58 14.05 -2.65 8.99
C SER A 58 14.95 -1.40 8.89
N THR A 59 14.96 -0.72 7.74
CA THR A 59 15.75 0.49 7.51
C THR A 59 15.10 1.70 8.17
N SER A 60 13.77 1.77 8.19
CA SER A 60 12.98 2.71 8.99
C SER A 60 13.07 2.32 10.46
N GLY A 61 12.88 1.04 10.78
CA GLY A 61 12.83 0.52 12.15
C GLY A 61 14.15 0.47 12.93
N GLY A 62 15.30 0.67 12.28
CA GLY A 62 16.62 0.65 12.92
C GLY A 62 17.05 -0.72 13.49
N GLY A 63 16.38 -1.81 13.12
CA GLY A 63 16.61 -3.15 13.66
C GLY A 63 17.71 -3.95 12.94
N SER A 64 18.27 -4.96 13.60
CA SER A 64 19.31 -5.85 13.03
C SER A 64 18.78 -6.95 12.11
N TYR A 65 17.46 -7.19 12.10
CA TYR A 65 16.82 -8.17 11.24
C TYR A 65 16.30 -7.48 9.98
N ASN A 66 16.64 -8.02 8.81
CA ASN A 66 16.12 -7.53 7.54
C ASN A 66 14.65 -7.95 7.39
N TYR A 67 13.76 -6.98 7.31
CA TYR A 67 12.35 -7.17 7.04
C TYR A 67 11.80 -5.98 6.28
N GLY A 68 10.69 -6.20 5.58
CA GLY A 68 9.90 -5.11 5.04
C GLY A 68 8.78 -5.60 4.16
N ILE A 69 7.97 -4.63 3.74
CA ILE A 69 6.86 -4.84 2.82
C ILE A 69 7.33 -4.57 1.40
N ASN A 70 6.82 -5.39 0.48
CA ASN A 70 6.98 -5.22 -0.95
C ASN A 70 5.63 -5.15 -1.63
N VAL A 71 5.58 -4.39 -2.72
CA VAL A 71 4.50 -4.39 -3.70
C VAL A 71 5.06 -4.68 -5.08
N ASP A 72 4.49 -5.66 -5.76
CA ASP A 72 4.69 -5.84 -7.19
C ASP A 72 3.73 -4.90 -7.92
N PHE A 73 4.22 -3.77 -8.45
CA PHE A 73 3.41 -2.80 -9.18
C PHE A 73 2.84 -3.34 -10.51
N GLY A 74 3.37 -4.45 -11.04
CA GLY A 74 2.84 -5.12 -12.22
C GLY A 74 1.61 -5.97 -11.92
N THR A 75 1.55 -6.59 -10.74
CA THR A 75 0.44 -7.48 -10.34
C THR A 75 -0.46 -6.93 -9.24
N GLY A 76 -0.02 -5.90 -8.52
CA GLY A 76 -0.69 -5.33 -7.35
C GLY A 76 -0.50 -6.16 -6.06
N ASN A 77 0.23 -7.27 -6.10
CA ASN A 77 0.36 -8.16 -4.96
C ASN A 77 1.38 -7.64 -3.94
N PHE A 78 1.03 -7.78 -2.66
CA PHE A 78 1.94 -7.50 -1.55
C PHE A 78 2.68 -8.75 -1.10
N SER A 79 3.87 -8.55 -0.51
CA SER A 79 4.61 -9.59 0.21
C SER A 79 5.42 -9.00 1.36
N GLY A 80 5.97 -9.87 2.20
CA GLY A 80 6.81 -9.45 3.32
C GLY A 80 6.01 -9.12 4.59
N TYR A 81 6.68 -8.42 5.51
CA TYR A 81 6.20 -8.20 6.87
C TYR A 81 6.61 -6.83 7.40
N ALA A 82 5.72 -6.23 8.18
CA ALA A 82 5.98 -5.10 9.08
C ALA A 82 6.17 -5.60 10.52
N TRP A 83 6.69 -4.73 11.38
CA TRP A 83 6.95 -5.02 12.79
C TRP A 83 6.33 -3.97 13.71
N SER A 84 5.76 -4.41 14.83
CA SER A 84 5.42 -3.57 15.98
C SER A 84 5.89 -4.28 17.24
N ASP A 85 6.47 -3.53 18.18
CA ASP A 85 6.93 -4.10 19.45
C ASP A 85 5.78 -4.62 20.32
N ASN A 86 4.55 -4.14 20.08
CA ASN A 86 3.39 -4.48 20.91
C ASN A 86 2.59 -5.67 20.38
N VAL A 87 2.58 -5.91 19.06
CA VAL A 87 1.81 -7.00 18.43
C VAL A 87 2.66 -7.98 17.62
N GLY A 88 3.94 -7.66 17.41
CA GLY A 88 4.88 -8.48 16.65
C GLY A 88 4.76 -8.26 15.15
N TRP A 89 4.86 -9.36 14.39
CA TRP A 89 4.89 -9.33 12.93
C TRP A 89 3.50 -9.05 12.35
N ILE A 90 3.45 -8.25 11.30
CA ILE A 90 2.24 -7.99 10.52
C ILE A 90 2.51 -8.36 9.07
N THR A 91 1.76 -9.32 8.52
CA THR A 91 1.87 -9.71 7.11
C THR A 91 0.83 -8.99 6.25
N PHE A 92 1.24 -8.58 5.06
CA PHE A 92 0.34 -8.02 4.03
C PHE A 92 -0.09 -9.07 3.00
N ALA A 93 0.41 -10.30 3.12
CA ALA A 93 0.02 -11.45 2.30
C ALA A 93 -0.61 -12.58 3.14
N PRO A 94 -1.56 -12.31 4.07
CA PRO A 94 -2.15 -13.36 4.88
C PRO A 94 -2.97 -14.33 4.03
N VAL A 95 -2.96 -15.60 4.42
CA VAL A 95 -3.89 -16.60 3.88
C VAL A 95 -5.21 -16.52 4.65
N GLY A 96 -6.33 -16.60 3.92
CA GLY A 96 -7.67 -16.61 4.49
C GLY A 96 -8.00 -17.87 5.31
N PRO A 97 -9.28 -18.02 5.72
CA PRO A 97 -10.44 -17.22 5.29
C PRO A 97 -10.41 -15.79 5.82
N TYR A 98 -10.88 -14.83 5.02
CA TYR A 98 -10.90 -13.42 5.38
C TYR A 98 -12.21 -13.04 6.08
N PRO A 99 -12.21 -12.09 7.04
CA PRO A 99 -13.40 -11.77 7.84
C PRO A 99 -14.60 -11.29 7.02
N ALA A 100 -14.36 -10.53 5.95
CA ALA A 100 -15.37 -9.99 5.06
C ALA A 100 -14.76 -9.61 3.71
N ASP A 101 -15.59 -9.12 2.79
CA ASP A 101 -15.10 -8.60 1.53
C ASP A 101 -14.12 -7.42 1.72
N PRO A 102 -13.12 -7.29 0.82
CA PRO A 102 -12.84 -8.24 -0.27
C PRO A 102 -12.13 -9.50 0.27
N GLN A 103 -12.50 -10.67 -0.23
CA GLN A 103 -11.93 -11.98 0.18
C GLN A 103 -10.52 -12.20 -0.37
N ARG A 104 -9.58 -11.31 -0.05
CA ARG A 104 -8.16 -11.35 -0.47
C ARG A 104 -7.23 -10.63 0.52
N ALA A 105 -5.95 -10.97 0.43
CA ALA A 105 -4.86 -10.24 1.05
C ALA A 105 -4.74 -8.81 0.50
N ALA A 106 -3.79 -8.03 1.03
CA ALA A 106 -3.53 -6.69 0.54
C ALA A 106 -3.28 -6.70 -0.98
N HIS A 107 -3.93 -5.77 -1.68
CA HIS A 107 -3.83 -5.62 -3.13
C HIS A 107 -3.83 -4.15 -3.53
N LEU A 108 -2.87 -3.76 -4.37
CA LEU A 108 -2.72 -2.40 -4.89
C LEU A 108 -3.56 -2.27 -6.16
N GLU A 109 -4.50 -1.34 -6.11
CA GLU A 109 -5.37 -1.00 -7.21
C GLU A 109 -4.71 0.02 -8.15
N SER A 110 -5.22 0.09 -9.38
CA SER A 110 -4.69 1.00 -10.41
C SER A 110 -4.76 2.50 -10.05
N ASP A 111 -5.60 2.89 -9.08
CA ASP A 111 -5.73 4.26 -8.56
C ASP A 111 -4.91 4.50 -7.28
N TYR A 112 -3.96 3.61 -7.00
CA TYR A 112 -3.06 3.59 -5.85
C TYR A 112 -3.72 3.35 -4.50
N LYS A 113 -4.98 2.93 -4.49
CA LYS A 113 -5.63 2.43 -3.28
C LYS A 113 -5.12 1.05 -2.94
N VAL A 114 -5.00 0.78 -1.65
CA VAL A 114 -4.73 -0.55 -1.13
C VAL A 114 -6.03 -1.10 -0.57
N THR A 115 -6.38 -2.31 -0.98
CA THR A 115 -7.59 -3.01 -0.56
C THR A 115 -7.27 -4.36 0.04
N GLY A 116 -8.24 -5.01 0.66
CA GLY A 116 -8.03 -6.32 1.29
C GLY A 116 -7.46 -6.21 2.69
N TRP A 117 -6.78 -7.28 3.08
CA TRP A 117 -6.46 -7.52 4.49
C TRP A 117 -4.97 -7.75 4.73
N ALA A 118 -4.47 -7.11 5.79
CA ALA A 118 -3.25 -7.50 6.48
C ALA A 118 -3.60 -8.27 7.76
N ARG A 119 -2.61 -8.88 8.39
CA ARG A 119 -2.82 -9.65 9.62
C ARG A 119 -1.62 -9.57 10.56
N ALA A 120 -1.87 -9.22 11.81
CA ALA A 120 -0.94 -9.41 12.91
C ALA A 120 -0.81 -10.90 13.23
N VAL A 121 0.43 -11.40 13.28
CA VAL A 121 0.76 -12.80 13.48
C VAL A 121 1.81 -12.95 14.57
N ALA A 122 1.63 -13.96 15.44
CA ALA A 122 2.53 -14.20 16.55
C ALA A 122 3.96 -14.65 16.13
N CYS A 123 4.14 -15.10 14.88
CA CYS A 123 5.41 -15.58 14.32
C CYS A 123 5.37 -15.65 12.77
N GLN A 124 6.51 -15.95 12.13
CA GLN A 124 6.65 -16.18 10.67
C GLN A 124 7.01 -17.66 10.37
N PRO A 125 6.76 -18.23 9.17
CA PRO A 125 5.96 -17.72 8.04
C PRO A 125 4.59 -18.43 7.90
N SER A 126 4.29 -19.44 8.73
CA SER A 126 3.00 -20.15 8.73
C SER A 126 2.82 -20.91 10.05
N GLY A 127 1.64 -20.82 10.67
CA GLY A 127 1.32 -21.54 11.92
C GLY A 127 1.02 -20.67 13.15
N CYS A 128 0.94 -19.35 12.98
CA CYS A 128 0.85 -18.43 14.11
C CYS A 128 -0.61 -18.08 14.39
N SER A 129 -1.34 -19.05 14.94
CA SER A 129 -2.64 -18.82 15.55
C SER A 129 -2.44 -18.28 16.96
N GLY A 130 -2.28 -16.96 17.08
CA GLY A 130 -2.60 -16.30 18.34
C GLY A 130 -4.08 -16.56 18.66
N GLY A 131 -4.45 -16.57 19.93
CA GLY A 131 -5.86 -16.76 20.35
C GLY A 131 -6.81 -15.66 19.85
N TRP A 132 -6.28 -14.60 19.22
CA TRP A 132 -7.00 -13.53 18.56
C TRP A 132 -6.68 -13.53 17.04
N ASP A 133 -7.64 -13.08 16.23
CA ASP A 133 -7.60 -13.26 14.78
C ASP A 133 -6.64 -12.30 14.05
N GLY A 134 -6.36 -11.11 14.61
CA GLY A 134 -5.28 -10.23 14.16
C GLY A 134 -5.56 -9.47 12.87
N TRP A 135 -6.79 -9.49 12.36
CA TRP A 135 -7.10 -8.96 11.04
C TRP A 135 -7.13 -7.43 10.99
N ILE A 136 -6.52 -6.88 9.94
CA ILE A 136 -6.44 -5.44 9.68
C ILE A 136 -6.98 -5.20 8.26
N LYS A 137 -8.11 -4.52 8.12
CA LYS A 137 -8.66 -4.18 6.80
C LYS A 137 -8.03 -2.89 6.31
N LEU A 138 -7.47 -2.93 5.10
CA LEU A 138 -6.76 -1.81 4.48
C LEU A 138 -7.68 -0.98 3.58
N GLY A 139 -8.70 -1.61 2.99
CA GLY A 139 -9.59 -0.94 2.06
C GLY A 139 -10.59 -1.89 1.40
N ASP A 140 -11.66 -1.32 0.86
CA ASP A 140 -12.63 -2.03 0.05
C ASP A 140 -12.41 -1.75 -1.45
N SER A 141 -12.78 -2.70 -2.31
CA SER A 141 -12.75 -2.49 -3.76
C SER A 141 -13.93 -1.66 -4.24
N THR A 142 -14.99 -1.55 -3.45
CA THR A 142 -16.24 -0.84 -3.81
C THR A 142 -16.24 0.65 -3.46
N GLY A 143 -15.22 1.15 -2.76
CA GLY A 143 -15.06 2.56 -2.41
C GLY A 143 -14.83 2.80 -0.92
N SER A 144 -14.46 4.04 -0.61
CA SER A 144 -14.06 4.53 0.70
C SER A 144 -15.08 4.20 1.82
N TRP A 145 -14.57 3.85 3.01
CA TRP A 145 -15.35 3.35 4.14
C TRP A 145 -16.41 4.35 4.64
N THR A 146 -16.14 5.65 4.50
CA THR A 146 -17.10 6.72 4.83
C THR A 146 -17.33 7.71 3.68
N GLY A 147 -16.65 7.52 2.54
CA GLY A 147 -16.75 8.35 1.35
C GLY A 147 -15.71 9.48 1.26
N ALA A 148 -14.84 9.64 2.25
CA ALA A 148 -13.72 10.57 2.24
C ALA A 148 -12.42 9.93 1.74
N ALA A 149 -11.51 10.75 1.20
CA ALA A 149 -10.31 10.29 0.51
C ALA A 149 -9.27 9.59 1.42
N GLN A 150 -9.40 9.76 2.73
CA GLN A 150 -8.49 9.24 3.76
C GLN A 150 -8.99 7.93 4.40
N ASP A 151 -10.21 7.49 4.09
CA ASP A 151 -10.83 6.38 4.84
C ASP A 151 -10.32 5.00 4.44
N GLN A 152 -9.26 4.93 3.64
CA GLN A 152 -8.58 3.68 3.32
C GLN A 152 -7.12 3.93 3.02
N VAL A 153 -6.35 2.84 3.01
CA VAL A 153 -4.92 2.90 2.74
C VAL A 153 -4.66 3.19 1.27
N ARG A 154 -3.66 4.03 1.02
CA ARG A 154 -3.14 4.36 -0.31
C ARG A 154 -1.62 4.30 -0.30
N ILE A 155 -1.01 4.20 -1.47
CA ILE A 155 0.43 4.39 -1.64
C ILE A 155 0.67 5.69 -2.40
N ASP A 156 1.50 6.59 -1.87
CA ASP A 156 2.03 7.70 -2.66
C ASP A 156 3.01 7.13 -3.70
N ALA A 157 2.67 7.30 -4.97
CA ALA A 157 3.46 6.78 -6.09
C ALA A 157 4.85 7.42 -6.24
N ASN A 158 5.12 8.53 -5.55
CA ASN A 158 6.39 9.26 -5.58
C ASN A 158 7.33 8.85 -4.45
N THR A 159 6.80 8.43 -3.31
CA THR A 159 7.60 8.09 -2.11
C THR A 159 7.50 6.61 -1.74
N ASN A 160 6.54 5.88 -2.31
CA ASN A 160 6.16 4.52 -1.92
C ASN A 160 5.82 4.38 -0.43
N GLU A 161 5.26 5.45 0.14
CA GLU A 161 4.81 5.51 1.52
C GLU A 161 3.31 5.27 1.59
N PHE A 162 2.86 4.58 2.63
CA PHE A 162 1.43 4.43 2.87
C PHE A 162 0.81 5.73 3.39
N GLU A 163 -0.46 5.96 3.04
CA GLU A 163 -1.26 7.08 3.53
C GLU A 163 -2.66 6.61 3.92
N GLY A 164 -3.38 7.42 4.69
CA GLY A 164 -4.76 7.16 5.09
C GLY A 164 -4.84 6.25 6.31
N TRP A 165 -5.94 5.50 6.41
CA TRP A 165 -6.29 4.75 7.61
C TRP A 165 -6.63 3.29 7.32
N ALA A 166 -6.21 2.40 8.22
CA ALA A 166 -6.67 1.01 8.29
C ALA A 166 -7.36 0.75 9.63
N TRP A 167 -8.15 -0.32 9.69
CA TRP A 167 -8.88 -0.70 10.90
C TRP A 167 -8.60 -2.15 11.27
N GLY A 168 -8.18 -2.37 12.51
CA GLY A 168 -7.81 -3.67 13.07
C GLY A 168 -8.69 -4.13 14.23
N SER A 169 -10.01 -3.91 14.14
CA SER A 169 -10.99 -4.21 15.21
C SER A 169 -10.78 -3.36 16.47
N GLU A 170 -11.49 -3.68 17.55
CA GLU A 170 -11.34 -3.01 18.85
C GLU A 170 -9.98 -3.28 19.53
N VAL A 171 -9.23 -4.29 19.08
CA VAL A 171 -7.94 -4.67 19.68
C VAL A 171 -6.77 -3.87 19.10
N ILE A 172 -6.67 -3.72 17.77
CA ILE A 172 -5.65 -2.87 17.13
C ILE A 172 -6.17 -1.45 16.90
N GLY A 173 -7.49 -1.26 16.79
CA GLY A 173 -8.08 0.05 16.52
C GLY A 173 -7.73 0.59 15.13
N TRP A 174 -7.80 1.91 15.03
CA TRP A 174 -7.40 2.64 13.83
C TRP A 174 -5.88 2.71 13.74
N ILE A 175 -5.38 2.53 12.53
CA ILE A 175 -3.96 2.71 12.19
C ILE A 175 -3.88 3.90 11.23
N ALA A 176 -3.17 4.95 11.63
CA ALA A 176 -2.81 6.08 10.78
C ALA A 176 -1.48 5.80 10.08
N PHE A 177 -1.41 5.97 8.76
CA PHE A 177 -0.17 5.81 8.01
C PHE A 177 0.52 7.16 7.79
N ASN A 178 1.81 7.22 8.16
CA ASN A 178 2.69 8.38 8.05
C ASN A 178 2.15 9.69 8.63
N CYS A 179 1.23 9.59 9.59
CA CYS A 179 0.67 10.76 10.30
C CYS A 179 -0.06 11.74 9.37
N LEU A 180 -0.48 11.28 8.19
CA LEU A 180 -1.15 12.12 7.20
C LEU A 180 -2.66 11.94 7.30
N GLY A 181 -3.34 12.88 7.95
CA GLY A 181 -4.79 13.00 7.96
C GLY A 181 -5.34 13.58 9.27
N PRO A 182 -6.46 14.33 9.25
CA PRO A 182 -7.00 14.99 10.43
C PRO A 182 -7.70 14.00 11.40
N PRO A 183 -7.47 14.15 12.72
CA PRO A 183 -6.42 14.96 13.33
C PRO A 183 -5.06 14.29 13.05
N ASP A 184 -4.02 15.08 12.76
CA ASP A 184 -2.66 14.59 12.49
C ASP A 184 -2.05 13.97 13.75
N VAL A 185 -2.56 12.80 14.15
CA VAL A 185 -2.17 12.08 15.37
C VAL A 185 -1.56 10.75 14.98
N CYS A 186 -0.29 10.80 14.59
CA CYS A 186 0.59 9.82 15.22
C CYS A 186 0.85 10.32 16.64
N GLY A 187 0.74 9.42 17.63
CA GLY A 187 0.70 9.70 19.06
C GLY A 187 1.47 10.94 19.56
N ASP A 188 0.84 11.63 20.52
CA ASP A 188 1.39 12.75 21.30
C ASP A 188 2.76 12.45 21.93
#